data_AF-X8KC12-F1
#
_entry.id   AF-X8KC12-F1
#
_cell.length_a   1.000
_cell.length_b   1.000
_cell.length_c   1.000
_cell.angle_alpha   90.00
_cell.angle_beta   90.00
_cell.angle_gamma   90.00
#
_symmetry.space_group_name_H-M   'P 1'
#
loop_
_entity.id
_entity.type
_entity.pdbx_description
1 polymer ?
#
loop_
_entity_poly.entity_id
_entity_poly.type
_entity_poly.pdbx_seq_one_letter_code
_entity_poly.pdbx_strand_id
1 'polypeptide(L)'
;MKIRMRNRIQFDEQLEVVDQLYDVKVREKGDYSYLLFYNEEKEKVVLKFHGQELVMTRFSNPKTIMRFLKDSDSLAYIPTPMGMQEFIIQTNRYQVDGQKIELAYQLQNQEGHPFASYQLEITWG
;
A
#
# COMPACT_ATOMS: atom_id res chain seq x y z
N MET A 1 -3.01 -12.92 15.86
CA MET A 1 -3.74 -11.82 15.20
C MET A 1 -3.46 -11.91 13.71
N LYS A 2 -4.46 -11.65 12.88
CA LYS A 2 -4.32 -11.68 11.43
C LYS A 2 -4.42 -10.27 10.86
N ILE A 3 -3.82 -10.05 9.70
CA ILE A 3 -4.07 -8.90 8.84
C ILE A 3 -4.80 -9.40 7.59
N ARG A 4 -5.91 -8.76 7.23
CA ARG A 4 -6.62 -8.98 5.97
C ARG A 4 -6.43 -7.76 5.09
N MET A 5 -6.02 -7.99 3.85
CA MET A 5 -5.85 -6.95 2.84
C MET A 5 -6.76 -7.28 1.66
N ARG A 6 -7.74 -6.43 1.42
CA ARG A 6 -8.65 -6.55 0.29
C ARG A 6 -8.38 -5.41 -0.68
N ASN A 7 -7.86 -5.74 -1.85
CA ASN A 7 -7.48 -4.78 -2.88
C ASN A 7 -8.37 -4.95 -4.10
N ARG A 8 -9.06 -3.90 -4.52
CA ARG A 8 -9.72 -3.83 -5.83
C ARG A 8 -8.81 -3.03 -6.75
N ILE A 9 -8.35 -3.65 -7.82
CA ILE A 9 -7.37 -3.11 -8.75
C ILE A 9 -8.06 -2.95 -10.10
N GLN A 10 -8.17 -1.72 -10.58
CA GLN A 10 -8.59 -1.41 -11.94
C GLN A 10 -7.36 -1.10 -12.77
N PHE A 11 -7.12 -1.91 -13.79
CA PHE A 11 -6.05 -1.72 -14.77
C PHE A 11 -6.68 -1.77 -16.17
N ASP A 12 -6.62 -0.67 -16.91
CA ASP A 12 -7.38 -0.47 -18.15
C ASP A 12 -8.87 -0.86 -17.98
N GLU A 13 -9.37 -1.82 -18.76
CA GLU A 13 -10.75 -2.33 -18.69
C GLU A 13 -10.89 -3.50 -17.69
N GLN A 14 -9.79 -4.01 -17.13
CA GLN A 14 -9.79 -5.16 -16.23
C GLN A 14 -9.94 -4.73 -14.77
N LEU A 15 -10.90 -5.37 -14.09
CA LEU A 15 -11.06 -5.28 -12.64
C LEU A 15 -10.62 -6.59 -11.99
N GLU A 16 -9.65 -6.50 -11.08
CA GLU A 16 -9.21 -7.60 -10.23
C GLU A 16 -9.56 -7.31 -8.76
N VAL A 17 -9.96 -8.35 -8.02
CA VAL A 17 -10.18 -8.25 -6.58
C VAL A 17 -9.34 -9.32 -5.89
N VAL A 18 -8.36 -8.86 -5.12
CA VAL A 18 -7.44 -9.69 -4.37
C VAL A 18 -7.77 -9.61 -2.89
N ASP A 19 -7.85 -10.75 -2.20
CA ASP A 19 -8.11 -10.84 -0.77
C ASP A 19 -7.05 -11.73 -0.14
N GLN A 20 -6.25 -11.14 0.75
CA GLN A 20 -5.07 -11.76 1.34
C GLN A 20 -5.14 -11.76 2.86
N LEU A 21 -4.67 -12.83 3.48
CA LEU A 21 -4.68 -13.01 4.93
C LEU A 21 -3.31 -13.51 5.42
N TYR A 22 -2.69 -12.77 6.35
CA TYR A 22 -1.38 -13.13 6.91
C TYR A 22 -1.36 -13.05 8.43
N ASP A 23 -0.38 -13.68 9.05
CA ASP A 23 -0.02 -13.40 10.44
C ASP A 23 0.62 -12.02 10.55
N VAL A 24 0.20 -11.24 11.55
CA VAL A 24 0.69 -9.87 11.74
C VAL A 24 1.11 -9.62 13.18
N LYS A 25 2.15 -8.81 13.33
CA LYS A 25 2.58 -8.22 14.60
C LYS A 25 2.25 -6.73 14.58
N VAL A 26 1.44 -6.28 15.52
CA VAL A 26 1.22 -4.85 15.78
C VAL A 26 2.28 -4.33 16.74
N ARG A 27 2.76 -3.11 16.48
CA ARG A 27 3.55 -2.32 17.42
C ARG A 27 3.11 -0.87 17.37
N GLU A 28 3.25 -0.19 18.49
CA GLU A 28 3.03 1.26 18.60
C GLU A 28 4.32 1.92 19.05
N LYS A 29 4.66 3.07 18.47
CA LYS A 29 5.82 3.87 18.87
C LYS A 29 5.54 5.35 18.61
N GLY A 30 5.35 6.12 19.67
CA GLY A 30 4.88 7.51 19.57
C GLY A 30 3.50 7.53 18.92
N ASP A 31 3.27 8.47 18.00
CA ASP A 31 1.99 8.63 17.28
C ASP A 31 1.80 7.65 16.11
N TYR A 32 2.74 6.71 15.92
CA TYR A 32 2.73 5.78 14.80
C TYR A 32 2.38 4.36 15.23
N SER A 33 1.54 3.74 14.42
CA SER A 33 1.23 2.33 14.45
C SER A 33 2.00 1.59 13.37
N TYR A 34 2.35 0.34 13.66
CA TYR A 34 3.15 -0.52 12.79
C TYR A 34 2.48 -1.88 12.64
N LEU A 35 2.27 -2.31 11.40
CA LEU A 35 1.88 -3.68 11.05
C LEU A 35 3.05 -4.36 10.37
N LEU A 36 3.53 -5.45 10.96
CA LEU A 36 4.65 -6.24 10.44
C LEU A 36 4.15 -7.64 10.10
N PHE A 37 4.25 -8.02 8.84
CA PHE A 37 3.86 -9.34 8.34
C PHE A 37 4.82 -9.82 7.26
N TYR A 38 4.66 -11.07 6.85
CA TYR A 38 5.33 -11.64 5.70
C TYR A 38 4.28 -12.00 4.65
N ASN A 39 4.51 -11.61 3.40
CA ASN A 39 3.62 -11.93 2.29
C ASN A 39 3.84 -13.38 1.79
N GLU A 40 3.14 -13.75 0.72
CA GLU A 40 3.24 -15.05 0.03
C GLU A 40 4.68 -15.38 -0.42
N GLU A 41 5.44 -14.36 -0.82
CA GLU A 41 6.84 -14.48 -1.25
C GLU A 41 7.83 -14.55 -0.07
N LYS A 42 7.35 -14.65 1.18
CA LYS A 42 8.16 -14.61 2.41
C LYS A 42 8.98 -13.32 2.56
N GLU A 43 8.55 -12.25 1.92
CA GLU A 43 9.15 -10.93 2.06
C GLU A 43 8.52 -10.22 3.24
N LYS A 44 9.36 -9.56 4.03
CA LYS A 44 8.88 -8.74 5.13
C LYS A 44 8.18 -7.51 4.59
N VAL A 45 6.97 -7.26 5.07
CA VAL A 45 6.22 -6.03 4.80
C VAL A 45 6.03 -5.27 6.11
N VAL A 46 6.28 -3.97 6.07
CA VAL A 46 6.05 -3.06 7.19
C VAL A 46 5.14 -1.94 6.72
N LEU A 47 3.99 -1.81 7.36
CA LEU A 47 3.12 -0.63 7.25
C LEU A 47 3.38 0.23 8.47
N LYS A 48 3.88 1.46 8.27
CA LYS A 48 4.01 2.49 9.31
C LYS A 48 2.99 3.57 8.99
N PHE A 49 2.11 3.90 9.93
CA PHE A 49 1.03 4.83 9.64
C PHE A 49 0.59 5.63 10.87
N HIS A 50 -0.05 6.77 10.60
CA HIS A 50 -0.73 7.64 11.57
C HIS A 50 -1.84 8.41 10.84
N GLY A 51 -2.46 9.43 11.44
CA GLY A 51 -3.60 10.12 10.83
C GLY A 51 -3.38 10.80 9.46
N GLN A 52 -2.14 11.09 9.04
CA GLN A 52 -1.87 11.86 7.80
C GLN A 52 -1.17 11.07 6.69
N GLU A 53 -0.52 9.95 7.02
CA GLU A 53 0.16 9.14 6.02
C GLU A 53 0.23 7.66 6.38
N LEU A 54 0.42 6.85 5.34
CA LEU A 54 0.88 5.48 5.42
C LEU A 54 2.14 5.29 4.59
N VAL A 55 3.18 4.73 5.19
CA VAL A 55 4.38 4.26 4.50
C VAL A 55 4.36 2.74 4.47
N MET A 56 4.27 2.18 3.28
CA MET A 56 4.42 0.75 3.03
C MET A 56 5.86 0.48 2.59
N THR A 57 6.55 -0.40 3.29
CA THR A 57 7.87 -0.90 2.89
C THR A 57 7.81 -2.40 2.69
N ARG A 58 8.07 -2.86 1.47
CA ARG A 58 8.27 -4.27 1.13
C ARG A 58 9.77 -4.51 1.00
N PHE A 59 10.32 -5.37 1.84
CA PHE A 59 11.74 -5.74 1.83
C PHE A 59 12.00 -6.82 0.77
N SER A 60 11.60 -6.53 -0.46
CA SER A 60 11.89 -7.30 -1.68
C SER A 60 13.30 -7.01 -2.18
N ASN A 61 13.73 -7.72 -3.24
CA ASN A 61 14.95 -7.39 -3.97
C ASN A 61 14.61 -7.09 -5.46
N PRO A 62 14.57 -5.81 -5.88
CA PRO A 62 14.89 -4.60 -5.12
C PRO A 62 13.79 -4.22 -4.11
N LYS A 63 14.17 -3.45 -3.09
CA LYS A 63 13.27 -2.98 -2.02
C LYS A 63 12.28 -1.96 -2.57
N THR A 64 10.98 -2.13 -2.26
CA THR A 64 9.92 -1.19 -2.65
C THR A 64 9.44 -0.38 -1.46
N ILE A 65 9.30 0.93 -1.64
CA ILE A 65 8.72 1.85 -0.65
C ILE A 65 7.63 2.66 -1.35
N MET A 66 6.43 2.67 -0.77
CA MET A 66 5.30 3.47 -1.23
C MET A 66 4.81 4.34 -0.07
N ARG A 67 4.55 5.62 -0.35
CA ARG A 67 4.07 6.59 0.65
C ARG A 67 2.73 7.15 0.18
N PHE A 68 1.71 7.00 1.00
CA PHE A 68 0.37 7.51 0.73
C PHE A 68 0.13 8.69 1.65
N LEU A 69 -0.04 9.87 1.06
CA LEU A 69 -0.13 11.14 1.76
C LEU A 69 -1.54 11.69 1.55
N LYS A 70 -2.19 12.18 2.61
CA LYS A 70 -3.57 12.67 2.51
C LYS A 70 -3.76 13.84 1.54
N ASP A 71 -2.77 14.73 1.48
CA ASP A 71 -2.91 16.05 0.85
C ASP A 71 -1.87 16.30 -0.27
N SER A 72 -1.11 15.28 -0.68
CA SER A 72 -0.09 15.44 -1.73
C SER A 72 0.25 14.13 -2.43
N ASP A 73 0.86 14.23 -3.61
CA ASP A 73 1.38 13.06 -4.32
C ASP A 73 2.74 12.62 -3.77
N SER A 74 3.13 11.38 -4.05
CA SER A 74 4.47 10.87 -3.75
C SER A 74 5.04 10.08 -4.93
N LEU A 75 6.33 9.72 -4.85
CA LEU A 75 6.99 8.89 -5.86
C LEU A 75 7.30 7.50 -5.28
N ALA A 76 7.20 6.48 -6.13
CA ALA A 76 7.65 5.14 -5.81
C ALA A 76 8.36 4.49 -7.00
N TYR A 77 9.42 3.75 -6.71
CA TYR A 77 10.11 2.89 -7.67
C TYR A 77 9.62 1.47 -7.46
N ILE A 78 8.92 0.92 -8.45
CA ILE A 78 8.28 -0.39 -8.38
C ILE A 78 8.94 -1.32 -9.40
N PRO A 79 9.41 -2.52 -8.98
CA PRO A 79 9.86 -3.54 -9.91
C PRO A 79 8.66 -4.10 -10.69
N THR A 80 8.77 -4.09 -12.01
CA THR A 80 7.80 -4.66 -12.94
C THR A 80 8.49 -5.68 -13.85
N PRO A 81 7.75 -6.51 -14.61
CA PRO A 81 8.36 -7.39 -15.61
C PRO A 81 9.21 -6.65 -16.66
N MET A 82 8.95 -5.36 -16.89
CA MET A 82 9.71 -4.49 -17.81
C MET A 82 10.93 -3.83 -17.15
N GLY A 83 11.20 -4.12 -15.87
CA GLY A 83 12.25 -3.51 -15.08
C GLY A 83 11.71 -2.55 -14.01
N MET A 84 12.61 -1.77 -13.42
CA MET A 84 12.23 -0.75 -12.44
C MET A 84 11.52 0.41 -13.13
N GLN A 85 10.32 0.73 -12.65
CA GLN A 85 9.53 1.85 -13.13
C GLN A 85 9.28 2.84 -11.99
N GLU A 86 9.27 4.13 -12.32
CA GLU A 86 8.88 5.20 -11.41
C GLU A 86 7.42 5.55 -11.62
N PHE A 87 6.67 5.61 -10.52
CA PHE A 87 5.26 6.00 -10.52
C PHE A 87 5.02 7.17 -9.58
N ILE A 88 4.13 8.06 -10.00
CA ILE A 88 3.48 9.02 -9.13
C ILE A 88 2.34 8.29 -8.42
N ILE A 89 2.30 8.37 -7.09
CA ILE A 89 1.21 7.89 -6.26
C ILE A 89 0.32 9.07 -5.94
N GLN A 90 -0.84 9.13 -6.61
CA GLN A 90 -1.89 10.07 -6.25
C GLN A 90 -2.82 9.41 -5.22
N THR A 91 -2.85 9.93 -4.00
CA THR A 91 -3.71 9.40 -2.93
C THR A 91 -5.01 10.18 -2.88
N ASN A 92 -6.11 9.57 -3.33
CA ASN A 92 -7.42 10.22 -3.34
C ASN A 92 -8.17 10.10 -2.01
N ARG A 93 -7.90 9.02 -1.25
CA ARG A 93 -8.46 8.82 0.08
C ARG A 93 -7.48 8.07 0.97
N TYR A 94 -7.28 8.59 2.17
CA TYR A 94 -6.57 7.90 3.25
C TYR A 94 -7.30 8.13 4.56
N GLN A 95 -7.75 7.05 5.20
CA GLN A 95 -8.47 7.10 6.47
C GLN A 95 -8.05 5.94 7.37
N VAL A 96 -7.83 6.25 8.64
CA VAL A 96 -7.60 5.27 9.71
C VAL A 96 -8.79 5.34 10.65
N ASP A 97 -9.40 4.19 10.93
CA ASP A 97 -10.51 4.05 11.88
C ASP A 97 -10.34 2.77 12.70
N GLY A 98 -9.92 2.92 13.96
CA GLY A 98 -9.60 1.79 14.83
C GLY A 98 -8.60 0.83 14.20
N GLN A 99 -9.02 -0.40 13.93
CA GLN A 99 -8.22 -1.46 13.31
C GLN A 99 -8.46 -1.61 11.80
N LYS A 100 -8.81 -0.50 11.14
CA LYS A 100 -9.06 -0.41 9.71
C LYS A 100 -8.29 0.75 9.08
N ILE A 101 -7.70 0.50 7.91
CA ILE A 101 -7.22 1.54 7.00
C ILE A 101 -7.99 1.41 5.70
N GLU A 102 -8.55 2.52 5.23
CA GLU A 102 -9.12 2.66 3.89
C GLU A 102 -8.23 3.57 3.06
N LEU A 103 -7.82 3.06 1.90
CA LEU A 103 -6.92 3.74 1.00
C LEU A 103 -7.47 3.65 -0.44
N ALA A 104 -7.65 4.80 -1.08
CA ALA A 104 -7.91 4.88 -2.52
C ALA A 104 -6.79 5.70 -3.15
N TYR A 105 -6.13 5.14 -4.16
CA TYR A 105 -5.01 5.80 -4.83
C TYR A 105 -4.89 5.35 -6.29
N GLN A 106 -4.21 6.16 -7.07
CA GLN A 106 -3.85 5.86 -8.45
C GLN A 106 -2.33 5.86 -8.59
N LEU A 107 -1.80 4.87 -9.30
CA LEU A 107 -0.45 4.94 -9.85
C LEU A 107 -0.54 5.62 -11.21
N GLN A 108 0.29 6.62 -11.43
CA GLN A 108 0.42 7.33 -12.70
C GLN A 108 1.85 7.24 -13.19
N ASN A 109 2.04 7.24 -14.51
CA ASN A 109 3.37 7.36 -15.09
C ASN A 109 3.94 8.78 -14.84
N GLN A 110 5.18 9.03 -15.26
CA GLN A 110 5.82 10.35 -15.11
C GLN A 110 5.12 11.48 -15.87
N GLU A 111 4.27 11.17 -16.85
CA GLU A 111 3.48 12.14 -17.61
C GLU A 111 2.13 12.45 -16.93
N GLY A 112 1.82 11.80 -15.79
CA GLY A 112 0.56 11.95 -15.06
C GLY A 112 -0.60 11.12 -15.62
N HIS A 113 -0.33 10.25 -16.60
CA HIS A 113 -1.35 9.34 -17.14
C HIS A 113 -1.62 8.19 -16.17
N PRO A 114 -2.91 7.86 -15.91
CA PRO A 114 -3.27 6.71 -15.11
C PRO A 114 -2.64 5.41 -15.60
N PHE A 115 -2.00 4.68 -14.70
CA PHE A 115 -1.54 3.31 -14.92
C PHE A 115 -2.52 2.31 -14.29
N ALA A 116 -2.84 2.49 -13.01
CA ALA A 116 -3.76 1.61 -12.28
C ALA A 116 -4.43 2.35 -11.12
N SER A 117 -5.70 2.04 -10.85
CA SER A 117 -6.44 2.59 -9.72
C SER A 117 -6.74 1.51 -8.68
N TYR A 118 -6.59 1.85 -7.41
CA TYR A 118 -6.63 0.91 -6.30
C TYR A 118 -7.63 1.37 -5.24
N GLN A 119 -8.40 0.42 -4.73
CA GLN A 119 -9.16 0.57 -3.48
C GLN A 119 -8.71 -0.54 -2.53
N LEU A 120 -7.86 -0.16 -1.58
CA LEU A 120 -7.25 -1.05 -0.61
C LEU A 120 -7.90 -0.84 0.76
N GLU A 121 -8.45 -1.93 1.30
CA GLU A 121 -8.89 -2.02 2.68
C GLU A 121 -7.92 -2.93 3.44
N ILE A 122 -7.43 -2.45 4.57
CA ILE A 122 -6.55 -3.20 5.47
C ILE A 122 -7.24 -3.28 6.82
N THR A 123 -7.45 -4.48 7.33
CA THR A 123 -7.98 -4.72 8.68
C THR A 123 -7.07 -5.66 9.45
N TRP A 124 -7.00 -5.52 10.77
CA TRP A 124 -6.26 -6.44 11.63
C TRP A 124 -7.01 -6.73 12.92
N GLY A 125 -6.85 -7.95 13.45
CA GLY A 125 -7.60 -8.44 14.61
C GLY A 125 -7.43 -9.92 14.86
#